data_AF-A0A5R9DQL0-F1
#
_entry.id   AF-A0A5R9DQL0-F1
#
_cell.length_a   1.000
_cell.length_b   1.000
_cell.length_c   1.000
_cell.angle_alpha   90.00
_cell.angle_beta   90.00
_cell.angle_gamma   90.00
#
_symmetry.space_group_name_H-M   'P 1'
#
loop_
_entity.id
_entity.type
_entity.pdbx_description
1 polymer ?
#
loop_
_entity_poly.entity_id
_entity_poly.type
_entity_poly.pdbx_seq_one_letter_code
_entity_poly.pdbx_strand_id
1 'polypeptide(L)'
;MGFECKQACYDHYVNYTFTKRFKIPSLIAKPLAWGVSYFVSSLAQSARVIPVYRRSRRIIRTLKESVETLQAGASVLIFPDVDYSSDNSEVGRIYEGFLNLEKYYNRKTGEHIDFVPLYAKQTTKEILYGQTIRFDKDRDFIDQRDEKAHELQAELNRLANTEVEVDLV
;
A
#
# COMPACT_ATOMS: atom_id res chain seq x y z
N MET A 1 7.01 1.87 -11.00
CA MET A 1 6.99 1.07 -12.25
C MET A 1 5.79 0.17 -12.11
N GLY A 2 4.75 0.38 -12.93
CA GLY A 2 3.46 -0.30 -12.76
C GLY A 2 3.45 -1.67 -13.44
N PHE A 3 2.74 -2.64 -12.87
CA PHE A 3 2.50 -3.98 -13.43
C PHE A 3 1.33 -3.99 -14.44
N GLU A 4 0.99 -2.84 -15.01
CA GLU A 4 -0.20 -2.62 -15.83
C GLU A 4 -0.12 -3.31 -17.21
N CYS A 5 1.10 -3.52 -17.71
CA CYS A 5 1.37 -4.13 -19.01
C CYS A 5 2.25 -5.37 -18.87
N LYS A 6 1.88 -6.45 -19.58
CA LYS A 6 2.59 -7.74 -19.62
C LYS A 6 4.09 -7.58 -19.86
N GLN A 7 4.48 -6.63 -20.72
CA GLN A 7 5.88 -6.40 -21.06
C GLN A 7 6.64 -5.74 -19.89
N ALA A 8 6.02 -4.78 -19.20
CA ALA A 8 6.62 -4.17 -18.01
C ALA A 8 6.74 -5.18 -16.85
N CYS A 9 5.77 -6.08 -16.68
CA CYS A 9 5.85 -7.19 -15.73
C CYS A 9 6.98 -8.15 -16.10
N TYR A 10 7.04 -8.56 -17.37
CA TYR A 10 8.05 -9.48 -17.87
C TYR A 10 9.46 -8.93 -17.67
N ASP A 11 9.68 -7.68 -18.03
CA ASP A 11 10.98 -7.02 -17.87
C ASP A 11 11.36 -6.90 -16.39
N HIS A 12 10.39 -6.64 -15.50
CA HIS A 12 10.64 -6.62 -14.05
C HIS A 12 11.00 -8.01 -13.51
N TYR A 13 10.24 -9.04 -13.89
CA TYR A 13 10.48 -10.41 -13.43
C TYR A 13 11.80 -10.99 -13.92
N VAL A 14 12.15 -10.78 -15.19
CA VAL A 14 13.43 -11.24 -15.74
C VAL A 14 14.59 -10.47 -15.12
N ASN A 15 14.57 -9.13 -15.16
CA ASN A 15 15.76 -8.34 -14.85
C ASN A 15 15.96 -8.08 -13.35
N TYR A 16 14.93 -8.28 -12.53
CA TYR A 16 14.99 -8.01 -11.10
C TYR A 16 14.62 -9.24 -10.27
N THR A 17 13.38 -9.71 -10.32
CA THR A 17 12.89 -10.76 -9.40
C THR A 17 13.64 -12.07 -9.57
N PHE A 18 13.63 -12.67 -10.76
CA PHE A 18 14.23 -14.00 -10.97
C PHE A 18 15.75 -13.95 -11.04
N THR A 19 16.32 -12.98 -11.77
CA THR A 19 17.78 -12.94 -11.96
C THR A 19 18.52 -12.30 -10.78
N LYS A 20 18.01 -11.21 -10.18
CA LYS A 20 18.72 -10.53 -9.07
C LYS A 20 18.32 -11.04 -7.70
N ARG A 21 17.03 -11.28 -7.45
CA ARG A 21 16.56 -11.71 -6.12
C ARG A 21 16.67 -13.22 -5.92
N PHE A 22 16.24 -14.02 -6.90
CA PHE A 22 16.33 -15.48 -6.82
C PHE A 22 17.60 -16.09 -7.46
N LYS A 23 18.45 -15.27 -8.10
CA LYS A 23 19.70 -15.71 -8.76
C LYS A 23 19.52 -16.84 -9.79
N ILE A 24 18.36 -16.87 -10.44
CA ILE A 24 18.02 -17.87 -11.46
C ILE A 24 18.75 -17.53 -12.76
N PRO A 25 19.38 -18.50 -13.46
CA PRO A 25 19.99 -18.28 -14.76
C PRO A 25 18.99 -17.73 -15.79
N SER A 26 19.44 -16.78 -16.61
CA SER A 26 18.60 -16.05 -17.56
C SER A 26 17.86 -16.93 -18.58
N LEU A 27 18.39 -18.11 -18.89
CA LEU A 27 17.77 -19.08 -19.80
C LEU A 27 16.49 -19.69 -19.22
N ILE A 28 16.43 -19.88 -17.90
CA ILE A 28 15.26 -20.43 -17.20
C ILE A 28 14.31 -19.29 -16.78
N ALA A 29 14.87 -18.11 -16.44
CA ALA A 29 14.09 -16.96 -16.01
C ALA A 29 13.12 -16.44 -17.09
N LYS A 30 13.49 -16.51 -18.37
CA LYS A 30 12.67 -16.02 -19.49
C LYS A 30 11.35 -16.79 -19.69
N PRO A 31 11.32 -18.13 -19.85
CA PRO A 31 10.05 -18.85 -20.00
C PRO A 31 9.19 -18.75 -18.73
N LEU A 32 9.80 -18.80 -17.54
CA LEU A 32 9.09 -18.63 -16.27
C LEU A 32 8.43 -17.24 -16.16
N ALA A 33 9.18 -16.17 -16.49
CA ALA A 33 8.66 -14.82 -16.49
C ALA A 33 7.55 -14.61 -17.51
N TRP A 34 7.59 -15.26 -18.67
CA TRP A 34 6.52 -15.14 -19.67
C TRP A 34 5.19 -15.68 -19.13
N GLY A 35 5.20 -16.86 -18.49
CA GLY A 35 4.00 -17.45 -17.89
C GLY A 35 3.49 -16.64 -16.69
N VAL A 36 4.38 -16.30 -15.76
CA VAL A 36 4.02 -15.52 -14.56
C VAL A 36 3.51 -14.13 -14.91
N SER A 37 4.11 -13.46 -15.90
CA SER A 37 3.68 -12.11 -16.29
C SER A 37 2.29 -12.07 -16.91
N TYR A 38 1.87 -13.14 -17.59
CA TYR A 38 0.50 -13.24 -18.10
C TYR A 38 -0.51 -13.28 -16.95
N PHE A 39 -0.28 -14.16 -15.97
CA PHE A 39 -1.17 -14.31 -14.82
C PHE A 39 -1.17 -13.06 -13.93
N VAL A 40 0.01 -12.55 -13.58
CA VAL A 40 0.16 -11.40 -12.67
C VAL A 40 -0.38 -10.12 -13.29
N SER A 41 -0.17 -9.86 -14.58
CA SER A 41 -0.79 -8.69 -15.23
C SER A 41 -2.31 -8.77 -15.22
N SER A 42 -2.88 -9.95 -15.46
CA SER A 42 -4.33 -10.14 -15.37
C SER A 42 -4.85 -9.89 -13.96
N LEU A 43 -4.14 -10.39 -12.94
CA LEU A 43 -4.48 -10.18 -11.53
C LEU A 43 -4.37 -8.70 -11.12
N ALA A 44 -3.32 -8.01 -11.57
CA ALA A 44 -3.12 -6.58 -11.30
C ALA A 44 -4.21 -5.72 -11.95
N GLN A 45 -4.64 -6.09 -13.16
CA GLN A 45 -5.75 -5.43 -13.84
C GLN A 45 -7.09 -5.70 -13.14
N SER A 46 -7.35 -6.93 -12.69
CA SER A 46 -8.57 -7.24 -11.94
C SER A 46 -8.62 -6.55 -10.58
N ALA A 47 -7.46 -6.39 -9.92
CA ALA A 47 -7.34 -5.69 -8.64
C ALA A 47 -7.36 -4.15 -8.78
N ARG A 48 -7.51 -3.61 -10.00
CA ARG A 48 -7.52 -2.16 -10.29
C ARG A 48 -6.33 -1.43 -9.65
N VAL A 49 -5.14 -2.03 -9.76
CA VAL A 49 -3.93 -1.52 -9.10
C VAL A 49 -3.61 -0.11 -9.59
N ILE A 50 -3.41 0.81 -8.65
CA ILE A 50 -2.95 2.18 -8.93
C ILE A 50 -1.41 2.18 -8.92
N PRO A 51 -0.75 2.62 -10.00
CA PRO A 51 0.70 2.59 -10.10
C PRO A 51 1.34 3.61 -9.16
N VAL A 52 2.22 3.15 -8.25
CA VAL A 52 2.96 4.04 -7.34
C VAL A 52 4.31 4.45 -7.97
N TYR A 53 4.49 5.75 -8.17
CA TYR A 53 5.72 6.32 -8.71
C TYR A 53 6.55 6.99 -7.61
N ARG A 54 7.62 6.33 -7.16
CA ARG A 54 8.55 6.91 -6.16
C ARG A 54 9.52 7.89 -6.82
N ARG A 55 9.85 8.99 -6.11
CA ARG A 55 10.87 9.99 -6.50
C ARG A 55 10.71 10.55 -7.92
N SER A 56 9.45 10.75 -8.35
CA SER A 56 9.12 11.30 -9.67
C SER A 56 7.92 12.22 -9.56
N ARG A 57 7.84 13.25 -10.42
CA ARG A 57 6.64 14.10 -10.55
C ARG A 57 5.38 13.28 -10.92
N ARG A 58 5.57 12.06 -11.43
CA ARG A 58 4.50 11.10 -11.70
C ARG A 58 3.74 10.64 -10.44
N ILE A 59 4.25 10.89 -9.22
CA ILE A 59 3.50 10.61 -7.99
C ILE A 59 2.16 11.37 -7.92
N ILE A 60 2.10 12.56 -8.54
CA ILE A 60 0.86 13.34 -8.64
C ILE A 60 -0.23 12.56 -9.38
N ARG A 61 0.15 11.73 -10.35
CA ARG A 61 -0.79 10.85 -11.06
C ARG A 61 -1.37 9.79 -10.13
N THR A 62 -0.52 9.12 -9.34
CA THR A 62 -0.96 8.16 -8.32
C THR A 62 -1.98 8.80 -7.38
N LEU A 63 -1.69 10.00 -6.84
CA LEU A 63 -2.61 10.70 -5.94
C LEU A 63 -3.95 11.05 -6.60
N LYS A 64 -3.92 11.52 -7.86
CA LYS A 64 -5.15 11.85 -8.61
C LYS A 64 -6.02 10.61 -8.84
N GLU A 65 -5.42 9.52 -9.33
CA GLU A 65 -6.14 8.26 -9.59
C GLU A 65 -6.71 7.66 -8.29
N SER A 66 -5.98 7.75 -7.17
CA SER A 66 -6.48 7.35 -5.85
C SER A 66 -7.67 8.20 -5.39
N VAL A 67 -7.61 9.52 -5.53
CA VAL A 67 -8.73 10.40 -5.17
C VAL A 67 -9.95 10.13 -6.05
N GLU A 68 -9.77 9.93 -7.36
CA GLU A 68 -10.87 9.58 -8.27
C GLU A 68 -11.53 8.24 -7.90
N THR A 69 -10.71 7.27 -7.48
CA THR A 69 -11.21 5.97 -6.98
C THR A 69 -12.05 6.14 -5.71
N LEU A 70 -11.57 6.95 -4.76
CA LEU A 70 -12.31 7.27 -3.53
C LEU A 70 -13.62 8.02 -3.83
N GLN A 71 -13.60 8.98 -4.76
CA GLN A 71 -14.80 9.71 -5.19
C GLN A 71 -15.84 8.81 -5.87
N ALA A 72 -15.39 7.72 -6.52
CA ALA A 72 -16.28 6.71 -7.08
C ALA A 72 -16.87 5.75 -6.03
N GLY A 73 -16.60 5.97 -4.73
CA GLY A 73 -17.09 5.16 -3.62
C GLY A 73 -16.29 3.88 -3.38
N ALA A 74 -15.12 3.72 -4.02
CA ALA A 74 -14.26 2.56 -3.83
C ALA A 74 -13.14 2.86 -2.82
N SER A 75 -12.88 1.91 -1.92
CA SER A 75 -11.77 2.01 -0.96
C SER A 75 -10.41 1.80 -1.64
N VAL A 76 -9.38 2.48 -1.13
CA VAL A 76 -8.00 2.36 -1.62
C VAL A 76 -7.13 1.71 -0.54
N LEU A 77 -6.52 0.56 -0.86
CA LEU A 77 -5.57 -0.11 0.02
C LEU A 77 -4.14 0.41 -0.20
N ILE A 78 -3.46 0.78 0.88
CA ILE A 78 -2.12 1.37 0.85
C ILE A 78 -1.21 0.59 1.79
N PHE A 79 -0.02 0.23 1.32
CA PHE A 79 1.04 -0.42 2.11
C PHE A 79 2.17 0.59 2.37
N PRO A 80 2.17 1.27 3.53
CA PRO A 80 3.05 2.40 3.75
C PRO A 80 4.43 2.02 4.30
N ASP A 81 4.76 0.73 4.47
CA ASP A 81 6.01 0.28 5.08
C ASP A 81 7.27 0.80 4.35
N VAL A 82 8.26 1.26 5.13
CA VAL A 82 9.58 1.63 4.58
C VAL A 82 10.48 0.41 4.42
N ASP A 83 10.44 -0.51 5.39
CA ASP A 83 11.21 -1.75 5.38
C ASP A 83 10.28 -2.95 5.23
N TYR A 84 10.22 -3.51 4.03
CA TYR A 84 9.43 -4.70 3.72
C TYR A 84 10.16 -6.02 4.09
N SER A 85 11.36 -5.94 4.68
CA SER A 85 12.20 -7.09 5.00
C SER A 85 12.43 -7.32 6.49
N SER A 86 11.85 -6.48 7.35
CA SER A 86 11.90 -6.71 8.79
C SER A 86 10.96 -7.84 9.19
N ASP A 87 11.49 -8.84 9.90
CA ASP A 87 10.69 -9.90 10.54
C ASP A 87 10.12 -9.47 11.91
N ASN A 88 10.25 -8.19 12.26
CA ASN A 88 9.72 -7.64 13.51
C ASN A 88 8.18 -7.57 13.45
N SER A 89 7.53 -7.91 14.56
CA SER A 89 6.07 -7.78 14.68
C SER A 89 5.60 -6.32 14.65
N GLU A 90 6.42 -5.41 15.18
CA GLU A 90 6.16 -3.97 15.18
C GLU A 90 6.35 -3.38 13.77
N VAL A 91 5.42 -2.53 13.38
CA VAL A 91 5.52 -1.69 12.19
C VAL A 91 6.60 -0.63 12.45
N GLY A 92 7.68 -0.74 11.69
CA GLY A 92 8.75 0.24 11.66
C GLY A 92 8.28 1.59 11.09
N ARG A 93 9.21 2.39 10.56
CA ARG A 93 8.82 3.67 9.94
C ARG A 93 7.90 3.44 8.74
N ILE A 94 6.86 4.27 8.65
CA ILE A 94 5.95 4.32 7.49
C ILE A 94 6.26 5.55 6.62
N TYR A 95 6.02 5.43 5.31
CA TYR A 95 6.07 6.57 4.40
C TYR A 95 4.84 7.45 4.59
N GLU A 96 5.00 8.72 4.93
CA GLU A 96 3.88 9.63 5.18
C GLU A 96 3.28 10.25 3.92
N GLY A 97 3.92 10.05 2.77
CA GLY A 97 3.54 10.72 1.51
C GLY A 97 2.11 10.45 1.07
N PHE A 98 1.53 9.30 1.46
CA PHE A 98 0.14 8.96 1.15
C PHE A 98 -0.87 9.83 1.89
N LEU A 99 -0.51 10.46 3.02
CA LEU A 99 -1.39 11.38 3.74
C LEU A 99 -1.74 12.61 2.91
N ASN A 100 -0.98 12.92 1.86
CA ASN A 100 -1.39 13.95 0.91
C ASN A 100 -2.73 13.62 0.22
N LEU A 101 -3.19 12.36 0.18
CA LEU A 101 -4.51 12.03 -0.34
C LEU A 101 -5.61 12.85 0.32
N GLU A 102 -5.52 13.06 1.64
CA GLU A 102 -6.44 13.90 2.41
C GLU A 102 -6.59 15.27 1.77
N LYS A 103 -5.47 15.98 1.61
CA LYS A 103 -5.44 17.32 1.03
C LYS A 103 -6.04 17.37 -0.38
N TYR A 104 -5.79 16.36 -1.21
CA TYR A 104 -6.32 16.34 -2.58
C TYR A 104 -7.80 15.96 -2.62
N TYR A 105 -8.25 15.08 -1.75
CA TYR A 105 -9.64 14.66 -1.64
C TYR A 105 -10.52 15.77 -1.07
N ASN A 106 -10.10 16.39 0.03
CA ASN A 106 -10.80 17.52 0.62
C ASN A 106 -10.94 18.69 -0.37
N ARG A 107 -9.88 19.03 -1.11
CA ARG A 107 -9.94 20.05 -2.17
C ARG A 107 -10.95 19.74 -3.28
N LYS A 108 -11.21 18.47 -3.57
CA LYS A 108 -12.14 18.06 -4.63
C LYS A 108 -13.58 17.87 -4.12
N THR A 109 -13.77 17.53 -2.86
CA THR A 109 -15.07 17.08 -2.32
C THR A 109 -15.61 17.95 -1.19
N GLY A 110 -14.75 18.68 -0.49
CA GLY A 110 -15.06 19.34 0.77
C GLY A 110 -15.05 18.40 1.99
N GLU A 111 -14.86 17.11 1.79
CA GLU A 111 -14.94 16.07 2.82
C GLU A 111 -13.55 15.56 3.24
N HIS A 112 -13.46 14.95 4.42
CA HIS A 112 -12.22 14.34 4.95
C HIS A 112 -12.22 12.83 4.75
N ILE A 113 -11.06 12.24 4.46
CA ILE A 113 -10.91 10.78 4.28
C ILE A 113 -10.79 10.09 5.64
N ASP A 114 -11.40 8.91 5.74
CA ASP A 114 -11.19 7.97 6.85
C ASP A 114 -9.99 7.06 6.55
N PHE A 115 -8.91 7.17 7.34
CA PHE A 115 -7.78 6.24 7.29
C PHE A 115 -8.02 5.10 8.27
N VAL A 116 -8.21 3.89 7.76
CA VAL A 116 -8.45 2.69 8.57
C VAL A 116 -7.15 1.87 8.64
N PRO A 117 -6.48 1.78 9.80
CA PRO A 117 -5.29 0.96 9.99
C PRO A 117 -5.66 -0.52 9.85
N LEU A 118 -4.92 -1.26 9.05
CA LEU A 118 -5.09 -2.70 8.86
C LEU A 118 -3.78 -3.42 9.15
N TYR A 119 -3.82 -4.46 9.98
CA TYR A 119 -2.67 -5.30 10.30
C TYR A 119 -2.97 -6.76 9.97
N ALA A 120 -2.17 -7.36 9.09
CA ALA A 120 -2.28 -8.77 8.74
C ALA A 120 -1.42 -9.62 9.69
N LYS A 121 -2.05 -10.26 10.67
CA LYS A 121 -1.35 -11.03 11.71
C LYS A 121 -0.99 -12.41 11.18
N GLN A 122 0.31 -12.64 10.95
CA GLN A 122 0.78 -13.87 10.32
C GLN A 122 0.58 -15.12 11.18
N THR A 123 0.62 -14.99 12.52
CA THR A 123 0.48 -16.12 13.45
C THR A 123 -0.94 -16.67 13.48
N THR A 124 -1.96 -15.80 13.53
CA THR A 124 -3.37 -16.19 13.59
C THR A 124 -4.06 -16.23 12.22
N LYS A 125 -3.42 -15.71 11.17
CA LYS A 125 -3.97 -15.60 9.80
C LYS A 125 -5.17 -14.66 9.69
N GLU A 126 -5.23 -13.66 10.56
CA GLU A 126 -6.32 -12.69 10.61
C GLU A 126 -5.89 -11.32 10.07
N ILE A 127 -6.87 -10.53 9.66
CA ILE A 127 -6.71 -9.12 9.36
C ILE A 127 -7.41 -8.34 10.45
N LEU A 128 -6.63 -7.63 11.26
CA LEU A 128 -7.14 -6.77 12.32
C LEU A 128 -7.31 -5.36 11.77
N TYR A 129 -8.35 -4.65 12.22
CA TYR A 129 -8.56 -3.25 11.90
C TYR A 129 -8.52 -2.40 13.17
N GLY A 130 -7.94 -1.21 13.03
CA GLY A 130 -7.77 -0.26 14.13
C GLY A 130 -8.84 0.81 14.16
N GLN A 131 -8.68 1.74 15.11
CA GLN A 131 -9.47 2.96 15.14
C GLN A 131 -9.25 3.79 13.88
N THR A 132 -10.34 4.36 13.36
CA THR A 132 -10.29 5.22 12.17
C THR A 132 -9.66 6.55 12.52
N ILE A 133 -8.70 6.96 11.71
CA ILE A 133 -7.94 8.20 11.88
C ILE A 133 -8.39 9.18 10.82
N ARG A 134 -8.86 10.35 11.26
CA ARG A 134 -9.38 11.42 10.41
C ARG A 134 -8.69 12.74 10.71
N PHE A 135 -8.56 13.57 9.69
CA PHE A 135 -8.08 14.94 9.84
C PHE A 135 -9.21 15.83 10.37
N ASP A 136 -8.82 16.80 11.20
CA ASP A 136 -9.70 17.83 11.72
C ASP A 136 -9.86 18.95 10.68
N LYS A 137 -11.11 19.38 10.49
CA LYS A 137 -11.52 20.43 9.56
C LYS A 137 -11.05 21.82 10.00
N ASP A 138 -10.89 22.04 11.31
CA ASP A 138 -10.64 23.37 11.89
C ASP A 138 -9.14 23.65 12.09
N ARG A 139 -8.27 22.75 11.60
CA ARG A 139 -6.80 22.81 11.75
C ARG A 139 -6.10 22.70 10.40
N ASP A 140 -4.93 23.31 10.26
CA ASP A 140 -4.15 23.22 9.01
C ASP A 140 -3.66 21.78 8.76
N PHE A 141 -3.64 21.38 7.48
CA PHE A 141 -3.18 20.05 7.07
C PHE A 141 -1.72 19.79 7.45
N ILE A 142 -0.85 20.79 7.30
CA ILE A 142 0.59 20.65 7.55
C ILE A 142 0.84 20.33 9.02
N ASP A 143 0.12 21.02 9.92
CA ASP A 143 0.29 20.86 11.37
C ASP A 143 -0.18 19.48 11.85
N GLN A 144 -1.21 18.92 11.20
CA GLN A 144 -1.78 17.63 11.58
C GLN A 144 -1.08 16.43 10.95
N ARG A 145 -0.39 16.60 9.82
CA ARG A 145 0.09 15.46 9.02
C ARG A 145 1.01 14.54 9.82
N ASP A 146 1.97 15.11 10.54
CA ASP A 146 2.97 14.33 11.28
C ASP A 146 2.31 13.68 12.52
N GLU A 147 1.36 14.37 13.16
CA GLU A 147 0.52 13.82 14.24
C GLU A 147 -0.27 12.59 13.75
N LYS A 148 -0.96 12.70 12.61
CA LYS A 148 -1.76 11.61 12.04
C LYS A 148 -0.91 10.45 11.54
N ALA A 149 0.30 10.71 11.06
CA ALA A 149 1.27 9.66 10.76
C ALA A 149 1.66 8.87 12.01
N HIS A 150 1.98 9.56 13.10
CA HIS A 150 2.31 8.92 14.38
C HIS A 150 1.13 8.15 14.96
N GLU A 151 -0.09 8.70 14.89
CA GLU A 151 -1.32 8.02 15.31
C GLU A 151 -1.54 6.72 14.53
N LEU A 152 -1.37 6.76 13.20
CA LEU A 152 -1.47 5.58 12.33
C LEU A 152 -0.45 4.52 12.69
N GLN A 153 0.82 4.92 12.89
CA GLN A 153 1.88 3.98 13.23
C GLN A 153 1.65 3.37 14.62
N ALA A 154 1.24 4.18 15.61
CA ALA A 154 0.94 3.70 16.95
C ALA A 154 -0.21 2.68 16.94
N GLU A 155 -1.26 2.95 16.15
CA GLU A 155 -2.39 2.06 16.05
C GLU A 155 -2.03 0.73 15.35
N LEU A 156 -1.21 0.78 14.29
CA LEU A 156 -0.68 -0.44 13.68
C LEU A 156 0.16 -1.28 14.67
N ASN A 157 0.97 -0.63 15.50
CA ASN A 157 1.75 -1.31 16.54
C ASN A 157 0.87 -1.88 17.66
N ARG A 158 -0.22 -1.19 18.01
CA ARG A 158 -1.22 -1.72 18.94
C ARG A 158 -1.86 -3.00 18.40
N LEU A 159 -2.23 -3.01 17.12
CA LEU A 159 -2.78 -4.19 16.46
C LEU A 159 -1.77 -5.35 16.42
N ALA A 160 -0.50 -5.05 16.14
CA ALA A 160 0.57 -6.06 16.14
C ALA A 160 0.71 -6.77 17.49
N ASN A 161 0.58 -6.00 18.58
CA ASN A 161 0.72 -6.48 19.96
C ASN A 161 -0.58 -6.98 20.58
N THR A 162 -1.71 -6.93 19.87
CA THR A 162 -2.99 -7.45 20.36
C THR A 162 -2.92 -8.97 20.39
N GLU A 163 -2.99 -9.59 21.55
CA GLU A 163 -3.25 -11.03 21.67
C GLU A 163 -4.67 -11.29 21.18
N VAL A 164 -4.82 -12.26 20.28
CA VAL A 164 -6.15 -12.63 19.80
C VAL A 164 -6.68 -13.62 20.82
N GLU A 165 -7.67 -13.21 21.60
CA GLU A 165 -8.46 -14.15 22.39
C GLU A 165 -9.15 -15.09 21.40
N VAL A 166 -8.69 -16.34 21.36
CA VAL A 166 -9.36 -17.38 20.59
C VAL A 166 -10.60 -17.75 21.40
N ASP A 167 -11.72 -17.08 21.11
CA ASP A 167 -13.02 -17.58 21.53
C ASP A 167 -13.25 -18.93 20.83
N LEU A 168 -12.92 -20.00 21.56
CA LEU A 168 -13.25 -21.37 21.20
C LEU A 168 -14.78 -21.51 21.21
N VAL A 169 -15.39 -21.39 20.03
CA VAL A 169 -16.76 -21.85 19.75
C VAL A 169 -16.74 -23.34 19.47
#